data_AF-A0A7H8GL28-F1
#
_entry.id   AF-A0A7H8GL28-F1
#
_cell.length_a   1.000
_cell.length_b   1.000
_cell.length_c   1.000
_cell.angle_alpha   90.00
_cell.angle_beta   90.00
_cell.angle_gamma   90.00
#
_symmetry.space_group_name_H-M   'P 1'
#
loop_
_entity.id
_entity.type
_entity.pdbx_description
1 polymer ?
#
loop_
_entity_poly.entity_id
_entity_poly.type
_entity_poly.pdbx_seq_one_letter_code
_entity_poly.pdbx_strand_id
1 'polypeptide(L)'
;MESAFSQVAERLHNRRFSVANNAQGLSDARTVFEYFVEGAAVWGTYAGGDVRMGNQVGRVTGADSIELLYQCITTDGEIRAGWSRGVVGVDEAGRTTLRFVWGWLSGAEGGGESSYVEVVA
;
A
#
# COMPACT_ATOMS: atom_id res chain seq x y z
N MET A 1 -12.71 3.56 19.25
CA MET A 1 -12.89 3.44 17.79
C MET A 1 -12.34 4.68 17.08
N GLU A 2 -12.70 5.90 17.50
CA GLU A 2 -12.09 7.13 16.96
C GLU A 2 -10.55 7.19 17.08
N SER A 3 -9.98 6.74 18.21
CA SER A 3 -8.53 6.82 18.41
C SER A 3 -7.71 5.91 17.47
N ALA A 4 -8.28 4.78 17.04
CA ALA A 4 -7.64 3.85 16.11
C ALA A 4 -7.49 4.46 14.71
N PHE A 5 -8.50 5.23 14.28
CA PHE A 5 -8.46 5.93 12.99
C PHE A 5 -7.48 7.10 13.00
N SER A 6 -7.35 7.81 14.14
CA SER A 6 -6.42 8.94 14.28
C SER A 6 -4.98 8.51 14.03
N GLN A 7 -4.53 7.42 14.63
CA GLN A 7 -3.15 6.95 14.50
C GLN A 7 -2.81 6.57 13.06
N VAL A 8 -3.69 5.82 12.38
CA VAL A 8 -3.48 5.44 10.98
C VAL A 8 -3.50 6.67 10.08
N ALA A 9 -4.43 7.60 10.30
CA ALA A 9 -4.50 8.85 9.53
C ALA A 9 -3.23 9.69 9.69
N GLU A 10 -2.75 9.91 10.90
CA GLU A 10 -1.49 10.61 11.19
C GLU A 10 -0.29 9.99 10.48
N ARG A 11 -0.31 8.67 10.29
CA ARG A 11 0.79 7.90 9.71
C ARG A 11 0.67 7.64 8.22
N LEU A 12 -0.49 7.85 7.59
CA LEU A 12 -0.69 7.57 6.16
C LEU A 12 -1.13 8.78 5.35
N HIS A 13 -1.97 9.66 5.91
CA HIS A 13 -2.65 10.70 5.15
C HIS A 13 -1.65 11.72 4.57
N ASN A 14 -1.70 11.93 3.25
CA ASN A 14 -0.75 12.76 2.48
C ASN A 14 0.71 12.30 2.57
N ARG A 15 0.95 11.00 2.76
CA ARG A 15 2.31 10.45 2.89
C ARG A 15 2.62 9.49 1.77
N ARG A 16 3.91 9.40 1.46
CA ARG A 16 4.45 8.63 0.34
C ARG A 16 5.37 7.53 0.82
N PHE A 17 5.32 6.39 0.13
CA PHE A 17 6.04 5.20 0.51
C PHE A 17 6.71 4.57 -0.72
N SER A 18 7.94 4.12 -0.56
CA SER A 18 8.65 3.29 -1.54
C SER A 18 8.71 1.84 -1.07
N VAL A 19 8.72 0.90 -2.01
CA VAL A 19 8.86 -0.52 -1.69
C VAL A 19 10.26 -0.80 -1.14
N ALA A 20 10.33 -1.39 0.05
CA ALA A 20 11.56 -1.88 0.67
C ALA A 20 11.82 -3.36 0.33
N ASN A 21 10.76 -4.17 0.23
CA ASN A 21 10.85 -5.57 -0.21
C ASN A 21 9.53 -6.02 -0.85
N ASN A 22 9.59 -6.74 -1.96
CA ASN A 22 8.43 -7.35 -2.62
C ASN A 22 8.87 -8.44 -3.61
N ALA A 23 9.42 -9.54 -3.09
CA ALA A 23 10.09 -10.54 -3.92
C ALA A 23 9.18 -11.23 -4.94
N GLN A 24 7.86 -11.28 -4.69
CA GLN A 24 6.89 -12.00 -5.53
C GLN A 24 5.96 -11.07 -6.32
N GLY A 25 6.06 -9.75 -6.13
CA GLY A 25 5.10 -8.79 -6.67
C GLY A 25 5.65 -7.94 -7.79
N LEU A 26 4.77 -7.13 -8.37
CA LEU A 26 5.07 -6.27 -9.52
C LEU A 26 5.81 -4.98 -9.13
N SER A 27 5.51 -4.42 -7.96
CA SER A 27 6.10 -3.14 -7.53
C SER A 27 7.49 -3.32 -6.93
N ASP A 28 8.38 -2.39 -7.21
CA ASP A 28 9.76 -2.38 -6.71
C ASP A 28 10.12 -1.02 -6.08
N ALA A 29 11.40 -0.82 -5.73
CA ALA A 29 11.87 0.41 -5.06
C ALA A 29 11.63 1.71 -5.87
N ARG A 30 11.36 1.61 -7.18
CA ARG A 30 11.01 2.73 -8.05
C ARG A 30 9.51 3.03 -8.03
N THR A 31 8.69 2.11 -7.52
CA THR A 31 7.25 2.31 -7.35
C THR A 31 6.99 3.11 -6.07
N VAL A 32 6.33 4.25 -6.22
CA VAL A 32 5.94 5.13 -5.10
C VAL A 32 4.43 5.10 -4.93
N PHE A 33 4.00 4.94 -3.69
CA PHE A 33 2.61 4.90 -3.28
C PHE A 33 2.29 6.16 -2.49
N GLU A 34 1.18 6.83 -2.82
CA GLU A 34 0.66 7.97 -2.06
C GLU A 34 -0.69 7.59 -1.45
N TYR A 35 -0.84 7.86 -0.15
CA TYR A 35 -2.01 7.48 0.63
C TYR A 35 -2.78 8.70 1.11
N PHE A 36 -4.11 8.55 1.15
CA PHE A 36 -5.05 9.47 1.74
C PHE A 36 -5.97 8.68 2.68
N VAL A 37 -6.28 9.30 3.81
CA VAL A 37 -7.17 8.74 4.83
C VAL A 37 -8.21 9.76 5.25
N GLU A 38 -9.48 9.38 5.28
CA GLU A 38 -10.58 10.19 5.81
C GLU A 38 -11.51 9.30 6.63
N GLY A 39 -11.57 9.55 7.94
CA GLY A 39 -12.22 8.63 8.88
C GLY A 39 -11.62 7.23 8.78
N ALA A 40 -12.43 6.25 8.42
CA ALA A 40 -11.97 4.87 8.19
C ALA A 40 -11.62 4.57 6.72
N ALA A 41 -11.89 5.48 5.78
CA ALA A 41 -11.60 5.26 4.36
C ALA A 41 -10.12 5.48 4.08
N VAL A 42 -9.52 4.59 3.28
CA VAL A 42 -8.13 4.70 2.81
C VAL A 42 -8.14 4.57 1.30
N TRP A 43 -7.49 5.49 0.59
CA TRP A 43 -7.31 5.40 -0.85
C TRP A 43 -5.97 5.98 -1.27
N GLY A 44 -5.61 5.79 -2.53
CA GLY A 44 -4.32 6.25 -3.01
C GLY A 44 -4.07 5.94 -4.47
N THR A 45 -2.93 6.45 -4.93
CA THR A 45 -2.39 6.14 -6.26
C THR A 45 -0.95 5.65 -6.12
N TYR A 46 -0.50 4.90 -7.10
CA TYR A 46 0.89 4.46 -7.16
C TYR A 46 1.39 4.34 -8.59
N ALA A 47 2.67 4.60 -8.81
CA ALA A 47 3.31 4.51 -10.11
C ALA A 47 4.83 4.36 -9.97
N GLY A 48 5.49 3.92 -11.05
CA GLY A 48 6.93 3.74 -11.13
C GLY A 48 7.35 2.28 -11.15
N GLY A 49 8.56 2.01 -11.64
CA GLY A 49 8.99 0.66 -12.00
C GLY A 49 8.16 0.15 -13.18
N ASP A 50 7.61 -1.06 -13.06
CA ASP A 50 6.79 -1.70 -14.10
C ASP A 50 5.30 -1.30 -14.01
N VAL A 51 4.96 -0.41 -13.08
CA VAL A 51 3.61 0.13 -12.91
C VAL A 51 3.51 1.49 -13.60
N ARG A 52 2.72 1.56 -14.67
CA ARG A 52 2.42 2.84 -15.35
C ARG A 52 1.47 3.70 -14.53
N MET A 53 0.39 3.10 -14.02
CA MET A 53 -0.63 3.78 -13.21
C MET A 53 -1.38 2.77 -12.36
N GLY A 54 -1.43 3.01 -11.05
CA GLY A 54 -2.12 2.20 -10.07
C GLY A 54 -3.02 3.02 -9.16
N ASN A 55 -4.11 2.40 -8.70
CA ASN A 55 -5.05 2.97 -7.74
C ASN A 55 -5.38 1.93 -6.68
N GLN A 56 -5.72 2.39 -5.50
CA GLN A 56 -6.12 1.54 -4.38
C GLN A 56 -7.19 2.20 -3.53
N VAL A 57 -8.06 1.38 -2.97
CA VAL A 57 -9.16 1.79 -2.10
C VAL A 57 -9.41 0.73 -1.04
N GLY A 58 -9.79 1.16 0.15
CA GLY A 58 -10.04 0.27 1.25
C GLY A 58 -10.35 1.00 2.53
N ARG A 59 -9.99 0.39 3.65
CA ARG A 59 -10.40 0.85 4.97
C ARG A 59 -9.41 0.51 6.08
N VAL A 60 -9.47 1.28 7.16
CA VAL A 60 -8.87 0.93 8.44
C VAL A 60 -9.68 -0.18 9.12
N THR A 61 -9.00 -1.21 9.60
CA THR A 61 -9.60 -2.41 10.22
C THR A 61 -9.24 -2.59 11.69
N GLY A 62 -8.34 -1.77 12.23
CA GLY A 62 -7.89 -1.82 13.62
C GLY A 62 -7.04 -0.61 14.00
N ALA A 63 -6.33 -0.67 15.13
CA ALA A 63 -5.48 0.43 15.60
C ALA A 63 -4.32 0.75 14.64
N ASP A 64 -3.83 -0.28 13.95
CA ASP A 64 -2.67 -0.22 13.07
C ASP A 64 -2.88 -1.03 11.78
N SER A 65 -4.10 -1.50 11.49
CA SER A 65 -4.35 -2.38 10.34
C SER A 65 -5.26 -1.74 9.30
N ILE A 66 -4.99 -2.08 8.04
CA ILE A 66 -5.77 -1.66 6.88
C ILE A 66 -6.03 -2.84 5.95
N GLU A 67 -7.12 -2.78 5.19
CA GLU A 67 -7.44 -3.73 4.11
C GLU A 67 -7.69 -2.92 2.84
N LEU A 68 -7.05 -3.32 1.73
CA LEU A 68 -7.10 -2.59 0.46
C LEU A 68 -7.42 -3.54 -0.70
N LEU A 69 -8.19 -3.02 -1.65
CA LEU A 69 -8.21 -3.49 -3.03
C LEU A 69 -7.32 -2.56 -3.86
N TYR A 70 -6.60 -3.14 -4.81
CA TYR A 70 -5.74 -2.37 -5.71
C TYR A 70 -5.84 -2.87 -7.13
N GLN A 71 -5.56 -1.98 -8.08
CA GLN A 71 -5.49 -2.30 -9.50
C GLN A 71 -4.50 -1.38 -10.20
N CYS A 72 -3.89 -1.88 -11.28
CA CYS A 72 -2.97 -1.09 -12.10
C CYS A 72 -2.96 -1.49 -13.57
N ILE A 73 -2.41 -0.58 -14.36
CA ILE A 73 -1.95 -0.82 -15.72
C ILE A 73 -0.41 -0.90 -15.67
N THR A 74 0.16 -1.98 -16.21
CA THR A 74 1.62 -2.16 -16.30
C THR A 74 2.20 -1.31 -17.44
N THR A 75 3.53 -1.22 -17.51
CA THR A 75 4.21 -0.59 -18.67
C THR A 75 3.93 -1.32 -19.99
N ASP A 76 3.62 -2.61 -19.93
CA ASP A 76 3.25 -3.44 -21.08
C ASP A 76 1.76 -3.38 -21.42
N GLY A 77 0.97 -2.60 -20.67
CA GLY A 77 -0.46 -2.41 -20.90
C GLY A 77 -1.36 -3.50 -20.30
N GLU A 78 -0.82 -4.42 -19.51
CA GLU A 78 -1.61 -5.41 -18.78
C GLU A 78 -2.40 -4.75 -17.65
N ILE A 79 -3.63 -5.21 -17.43
CA ILE A 79 -4.43 -4.80 -16.28
C ILE A 79 -4.35 -5.88 -15.21
N ARG A 80 -3.93 -5.49 -14.00
CA ARG A 80 -3.85 -6.39 -12.84
C ARG A 80 -4.64 -5.82 -11.67
N ALA A 81 -5.26 -6.68 -10.88
CA ALA A 81 -6.00 -6.29 -9.67
C ALA A 81 -5.77 -7.31 -8.56
N GLY A 82 -5.82 -6.86 -7.31
CA GLY A 82 -5.52 -7.67 -6.13
C GLY A 82 -6.14 -7.13 -4.85
N TRP A 83 -5.92 -7.86 -3.77
CA TRP A 83 -6.27 -7.48 -2.40
C TRP A 83 -5.01 -7.50 -1.52
N SER A 84 -5.02 -6.71 -0.47
CA SER A 84 -3.96 -6.73 0.56
C SER A 84 -4.49 -6.43 1.94
N ARG A 85 -3.81 -6.96 2.95
CA ARG A 85 -3.99 -6.64 4.36
C ARG A 85 -2.69 -6.12 4.92
N GLY A 86 -2.72 -4.90 5.42
CA GLY A 86 -1.56 -4.14 5.85
C GLY A 86 -1.52 -3.91 7.35
N VAL A 87 -0.30 -3.82 7.88
CA VAL A 87 0.00 -3.32 9.23
C VAL A 87 0.89 -2.08 9.11
N VAL A 88 0.51 -1.02 9.81
CA VAL A 88 1.20 0.26 9.92
C VAL A 88 2.10 0.23 11.14
N GLY A 89 3.39 0.40 10.92
CA GLY A 89 4.42 0.37 11.96
C GLY A 89 5.36 1.56 11.88
N VAL A 90 6.41 1.52 12.70
CA VAL A 90 7.46 2.53 12.75
C VAL A 90 8.80 1.81 12.84
N ASP A 91 9.80 2.27 12.08
CA ASP A 91 11.17 1.75 12.17
C ASP A 91 11.98 2.41 13.31
N GLU A 92 13.22 1.95 13.50
CA GLU A 92 14.14 2.48 14.52
C GLU A 92 14.46 3.96 14.33
N ALA A 93 14.32 4.49 13.11
CA ALA A 93 14.53 5.89 12.77
C ALA A 93 13.24 6.74 12.92
N GLY A 94 12.13 6.15 13.35
CA GLY A 94 10.86 6.85 13.52
C GLY A 94 10.03 7.00 12.23
N ARG A 95 10.52 6.48 11.10
CA ARG A 95 9.81 6.51 9.82
C ARG A 95 8.67 5.51 9.82
N THR A 96 7.61 5.83 9.10
CA THR A 96 6.48 4.89 9.02
C THR A 96 6.79 3.76 8.07
N THR A 97 6.42 2.55 8.49
CA THR A 97 6.59 1.33 7.70
C THR A 97 5.25 0.68 7.44
N LEU A 98 5.10 0.03 6.29
CA LEU A 98 3.95 -0.81 6.00
C LEU A 98 4.42 -2.23 5.72
N ARG A 99 3.67 -3.21 6.22
CA ARG A 99 3.83 -4.63 5.87
C ARG A 99 2.52 -5.18 5.38
N PHE A 100 2.52 -5.82 4.23
CA PHE A 100 1.32 -6.38 3.62
C PHE A 100 1.47 -7.87 3.38
N VAL A 101 0.38 -8.60 3.60
CA VAL A 101 0.10 -9.85 2.90
C VAL A 101 -0.88 -9.50 1.77
N TRP A 102 -0.61 -9.97 0.57
CA TRP A 102 -1.40 -9.64 -0.61
C TRP A 102 -1.65 -10.87 -1.50
N GLY A 103 -2.68 -10.78 -2.33
CA GLY A 103 -3.01 -11.77 -3.36
C GLY A 103 -3.62 -11.12 -4.59
N TRP A 104 -3.51 -11.78 -5.74
CA TRP A 104 -4.16 -11.32 -6.97
C TRP A 104 -5.65 -11.71 -7.01
N LEU A 105 -6.44 -10.94 -7.76
CA LEU A 105 -7.84 -11.24 -8.08
C LEU A 105 -7.94 -11.93 -9.46
N SER A 106 -8.98 -12.75 -9.62
CA SER A 106 -9.46 -13.42 -10.84
C SER A 106 -8.48 -13.55 -12.03
N GLY A 107 -7.94 -14.76 -12.22
CA GLY A 107 -7.16 -15.13 -13.42
C GLY A 107 -5.64 -15.09 -13.25
N ALA A 108 -5.15 -14.45 -12.18
CA ALA A 108 -3.77 -14.55 -11.73
C ALA A 108 -3.72 -15.34 -10.42
N GLU A 109 -2.96 -16.44 -10.40
CA GLU A 109 -2.67 -17.18 -9.17
C GLU A 109 -1.47 -16.55 -8.45
N GLY A 110 -1.48 -16.68 -7.12
CA GLY A 110 -0.36 -16.27 -6.28
C GLY A 110 -0.65 -15.06 -5.40
N GLY A 111 0.32 -14.81 -4.54
CA GLY A 111 0.31 -13.81 -3.50
C GLY A 111 1.69 -13.72 -2.90
N GLY A 112 1.85 -12.81 -1.96
CA GLY A 112 3.14 -12.64 -1.32
C GLY A 112 3.08 -11.68 -0.15
N GLU A 113 4.28 -11.34 0.29
CA GLU A 113 4.50 -10.35 1.32
C GLU A 113 5.28 -9.18 0.75
N SER A 114 4.95 -7.98 1.18
CA SER A 114 5.67 -6.79 0.79
C SER A 114 5.83 -5.84 1.97
N SER A 115 6.91 -5.06 1.94
CA SER A 115 7.21 -4.07 2.95
C SER A 115 7.61 -2.75 2.31
N TYR A 116 7.25 -1.65 2.96
CA TYR A 116 7.31 -0.30 2.43
C TYR A 116 7.83 0.59 3.54
N VAL A 117 8.60 1.59 3.15
CA VAL A 117 9.10 2.61 4.06
C VAL A 117 8.71 3.98 3.52
N GLU A 118 8.36 4.86 4.44
CA GLU A 118 8.06 6.24 4.12
C GLU A 118 9.25 6.92 3.43
N VAL A 119 8.94 7.67 2.37
CA VAL A 119 9.88 8.55 1.70
C VAL A 119 9.87 9.89 2.42
N VAL A 120 11.01 10.26 3.00
CA VAL A 120 11.21 11.58 3.58
C VAL A 120 11.73 12.50 2.46
N ALA A 121 11.05 13.62 2.24
CA ALA A 121 11.47 14.64 1.28
C ALA A 121 12.73 15.36 1.74
#